data_AF-A0A427KFU5-F1
#
_entry.id   AF-A0A427KFU5-F1
#
_cell.length_a   1.000
_cell.length_b   1.000
_cell.length_c   1.000
_cell.angle_alpha   90.00
_cell.angle_beta   90.00
_cell.angle_gamma   90.00
#
_symmetry.space_group_name_H-M   'P 1'
#
loop_
_entity.id
_entity.type
_entity.pdbx_description
1 polymer ?
#
loop_
_entity_poly.entity_id
_entity_poly.type
_entity_poly.pdbx_seq_one_letter_code
_entity_poly.pdbx_strand_id
1 'polypeptide(L)'
;MDYIERALRLAQKRYAELNGKHPRAPILHIYDEIVQQLRILKKSVIKNKADKSVLKRMTFGLYAVREFENSDELFFERLTDAWYIVDQRLRGVKVKLPHEVDPDYVQKQCVLAEKYPDEF
;
A
#
# COMPACT_ATOMS: atom_id res chain seq x y z
N MET A 1 3.75 -13.79 -3.32
CA MET A 1 3.01 -12.87 -2.43
C MET A 1 3.00 -11.50 -3.10
N ASP A 2 1.84 -11.04 -3.57
CA ASP A 2 1.71 -9.77 -4.30
C ASP A 2 1.60 -8.61 -3.29
N TYR A 3 2.63 -7.77 -3.22
CA TYR A 3 2.70 -6.58 -2.36
C TYR A 3 1.50 -5.64 -2.53
N ILE A 4 1.04 -5.50 -3.78
CA ILE A 4 -0.10 -4.64 -4.12
C ILE A 4 -1.38 -5.27 -3.57
N GLU A 5 -1.49 -6.59 -3.62
CA GLU A 5 -2.64 -7.31 -3.07
C GLU A 5 -2.72 -7.21 -1.55
N ARG A 6 -1.59 -7.36 -0.85
CA ARG A 6 -1.54 -7.18 0.62
C ARG A 6 -1.96 -5.78 1.03
N ALA A 7 -1.42 -4.75 0.37
CA ALA A 7 -1.81 -3.36 0.59
C ALA A 7 -3.29 -3.13 0.32
N LEU A 8 -3.80 -3.65 -0.80
CA LEU A 8 -5.20 -3.48 -1.19
C LEU A 8 -6.15 -4.14 -0.18
N ARG A 9 -5.83 -5.36 0.28
CA ARG A 9 -6.64 -6.09 1.27
C ARG A 9 -6.72 -5.30 2.58
N LEU A 10 -5.59 -4.81 3.07
CA LEU A 10 -5.56 -4.05 4.33
C LEU A 10 -6.25 -2.69 4.20
N ALA A 11 -6.06 -1.98 3.08
CA ALA A 11 -6.77 -0.73 2.80
C ALA A 11 -8.30 -0.92 2.79
N GLN A 12 -8.79 -2.01 2.18
CA GLN A 12 -10.21 -2.34 2.17
C GLN A 12 -10.75 -2.66 3.56
N LYS A 13 -9.99 -3.41 4.37
CA LYS A 13 -10.33 -3.71 5.76
C LYS A 13 -10.47 -2.43 6.57
N ARG A 14 -9.44 -1.56 6.56
CA ARG A 14 -9.43 -0.29 7.30
C ARG A 14 -10.55 0.65 6.86
N TYR A 15 -10.79 0.76 5.55
CA TYR A 15 -11.90 1.53 5.01
C TYR A 15 -13.25 1.02 5.55
N ALA A 16 -13.49 -0.29 5.51
CA ALA A 16 -14.73 -0.88 5.99
C ALA A 16 -14.93 -0.68 7.51
N GLU A 17 -13.87 -0.87 8.30
CA GLU A 17 -13.88 -0.65 9.75
C GLU A 17 -14.20 0.81 10.09
N LEU A 18 -13.53 1.76 9.43
CA LEU A 18 -13.75 3.18 9.67
C LEU A 18 -15.11 3.64 9.18
N ASN A 19 -15.56 3.21 7.99
CA ASN A 19 -16.87 3.56 7.47
C ASN A 19 -18.01 3.04 8.36
N GLY A 20 -17.85 1.84 8.94
CA GLY A 20 -18.83 1.27 9.87
C GLY A 20 -18.92 2.02 11.20
N LYS A 21 -17.79 2.51 11.73
CA LYS A 21 -17.74 3.21 13.03
C LYS A 21 -17.97 4.73 12.90
N HIS A 22 -17.41 5.34 11.88
CA HIS A 22 -17.34 6.79 11.69
C HIS A 22 -17.50 7.18 10.20
N PRO A 23 -18.69 7.00 9.60
CA PRO A 23 -18.94 7.22 8.17
C PRO A 23 -18.76 8.68 7.70
N ARG A 24 -18.68 9.63 8.63
CA ARG A 24 -18.46 11.06 8.36
C ARG A 24 -17.07 11.55 8.78
N ALA A 25 -16.17 10.63 9.18
CA ALA A 25 -14.81 11.01 9.54
C ALA A 25 -14.11 11.62 8.31
N PRO A 26 -13.50 12.81 8.42
CA PRO A 26 -12.79 13.42 7.31
C PRO A 26 -11.77 12.49 6.69
N ILE A 27 -10.98 11.76 7.48
CA ILE A 27 -9.94 10.83 6.98
C ILE A 27 -10.48 9.69 6.10
N LEU A 28 -11.79 9.39 6.12
CA LEU A 28 -12.39 8.31 5.34
C LEU A 28 -12.16 8.48 3.83
N HIS A 29 -12.12 9.72 3.31
CA HIS A 29 -11.83 9.96 1.90
C HIS A 29 -10.42 9.49 1.52
N ILE A 30 -9.43 9.64 2.42
CA ILE A 30 -8.05 9.18 2.19
C ILE A 30 -8.03 7.66 2.03
N TYR A 31 -8.72 6.93 2.90
CA TYR A 31 -8.83 5.47 2.81
C TYR A 31 -9.49 5.03 1.49
N ASP A 32 -10.58 5.69 1.08
CA ASP A 32 -11.25 5.38 -0.19
C ASP A 32 -10.32 5.64 -1.40
N GLU A 33 -9.65 6.79 -1.43
CA GLU A 33 -8.69 7.12 -2.50
C GLU A 33 -7.56 6.10 -2.59
N ILE A 34 -7.00 5.67 -1.45
CA ILE A 34 -5.97 4.62 -1.40
C ILE A 34 -6.50 3.31 -2.00
N VAL A 35 -7.71 2.88 -1.61
CA VAL A 35 -8.33 1.66 -2.15
C VAL A 35 -8.52 1.77 -3.67
N GLN A 36 -8.99 2.92 -4.17
CA GLN A 36 -9.18 3.14 -5.60
C GLN A 36 -7.84 3.10 -6.35
N GLN A 37 -6.81 3.79 -5.86
CA GLN A 37 -5.48 3.81 -6.46
C GLN A 37 -4.83 2.42 -6.48
N LEU A 38 -4.94 1.64 -5.40
CA LEU A 38 -4.42 0.28 -5.33
C LEU A 38 -5.17 -0.70 -6.26
N ARG A 39 -6.49 -0.53 -6.45
CA ARG A 39 -7.26 -1.29 -7.45
C ARG A 39 -6.78 -1.02 -8.87
N ILE A 40 -6.52 0.26 -9.19
CA ILE A 40 -5.96 0.67 -10.48
C ILE A 40 -4.58 0.05 -10.66
N LEU A 41 -3.71 0.19 -9.65
CA LEU A 41 -2.35 -0.37 -9.67
C LEU A 41 -2.37 -1.88 -9.92
N LYS A 42 -3.19 -2.65 -9.19
CA LYS A 42 -3.33 -4.10 -9.38
C LYS A 42 -3.72 -4.45 -10.81
N LYS A 43 -4.74 -3.78 -11.37
CA LYS A 43 -5.17 -3.99 -12.77
C LYS A 43 -4.08 -3.63 -13.79
N SER A 44 -3.34 -2.55 -13.56
CA SER A 44 -2.29 -2.06 -14.43
C SER A 44 -1.04 -2.96 -14.43
N VAL A 45 -0.67 -3.52 -13.28
CA VAL A 45 0.44 -4.48 -13.17
C VAL A 45 0.12 -5.80 -13.84
N ILE A 46 -1.08 -6.37 -13.61
CA ILE A 46 -1.53 -7.63 -14.23
C ILE A 46 -1.48 -7.56 -15.76
N LYS A 47 -1.82 -6.42 -16.36
CA LYS A 47 -1.84 -6.25 -17.82
C LYS A 47 -0.47 -5.94 -18.45
N ASN A 48 0.61 -5.86 -17.65
CA ASN A 48 1.94 -5.40 -18.06
C ASN A 48 1.92 -4.09 -18.89
N LYS A 49 0.91 -3.24 -18.64
CA LYS A 49 0.61 -2.02 -19.40
C LYS A 49 0.33 -0.87 -18.43
N ALA A 50 1.10 -0.78 -17.35
CA ALA A 50 0.97 0.35 -16.45
C ALA A 50 1.43 1.61 -17.18
N ASP A 51 0.47 2.41 -17.66
CA ASP A 51 0.72 3.71 -18.23
C ASP A 51 1.38 4.62 -17.18
N LYS A 52 2.56 5.15 -17.48
CA LYS A 52 3.28 6.08 -16.61
C LYS A 52 2.43 7.30 -16.24
N SER A 53 1.52 7.73 -17.11
CA SER A 53 0.60 8.83 -16.82
C SER A 53 -0.33 8.51 -15.63
N VAL A 54 -0.79 7.26 -15.54
CA VAL A 54 -1.64 6.76 -14.45
C VAL A 54 -0.83 6.68 -13.15
N LEU A 55 0.38 6.12 -13.21
CA LEU A 55 1.26 6.00 -12.05
C LEU A 55 1.65 7.37 -11.48
N LYS A 56 1.89 8.38 -12.33
CA LYS A 56 2.22 9.75 -11.90
C LYS A 56 1.10 10.43 -11.11
N ARG A 57 -0.14 10.00 -11.26
CA ARG A 57 -1.30 10.55 -10.54
C ARG A 57 -1.55 9.85 -9.20
N MET A 58 -0.84 8.77 -8.89
CA MET A 58 -0.97 8.09 -7.61
C MET A 58 -0.29 8.88 -6.50
N THR A 59 -0.96 9.01 -5.36
CA THR A 59 -0.56 9.78 -4.18
C THR A 59 -0.57 8.94 -2.90
N PHE A 60 -0.98 7.66 -2.96
CA PHE A 60 -1.09 6.82 -1.76
C PHE A 60 0.23 6.66 -0.98
N GLY A 61 1.40 6.78 -1.63
CA GLY A 61 2.69 6.81 -0.93
C GLY A 61 2.90 8.08 -0.10
N LEU A 62 2.36 9.22 -0.53
CA LEU A 62 2.36 10.45 0.27
C LEU A 62 1.42 10.32 1.46
N TYR A 63 0.24 9.73 1.26
CA TYR A 63 -0.71 9.47 2.35
C TYR A 63 -0.14 8.50 3.38
N ALA A 64 0.60 7.46 2.95
CA ALA A 64 1.29 6.54 3.85
C ALA A 64 2.13 7.28 4.90
N VAL A 65 3.03 8.16 4.44
CA VAL A 65 3.93 8.91 5.33
C VAL A 65 3.15 9.91 6.19
N ARG A 66 2.25 10.70 5.59
CA ARG A 66 1.58 11.80 6.30
C ARG A 66 0.58 11.33 7.35
N GLU A 67 -0.13 10.24 7.07
CA GLU A 67 -1.26 9.81 7.88
C GLU A 67 -0.95 8.58 8.75
N PHE A 68 -0.07 7.67 8.29
CA PHE A 68 0.03 6.33 8.86
C PHE A 68 1.39 5.97 9.47
N GLU A 69 2.46 6.69 9.15
CA GLU A 69 3.83 6.39 9.67
C GLU A 69 3.86 6.22 11.19
N ASN A 70 3.10 7.05 11.91
CA ASN A 70 3.06 7.04 13.38
C ASN A 70 1.74 6.54 13.98
N SER A 71 0.75 6.17 13.13
CA SER A 71 -0.61 5.83 13.59
C SER A 71 -1.03 4.39 13.28
N ASP A 72 -0.54 3.80 12.18
CA ASP A 72 -0.81 2.43 11.77
C ASP A 72 0.41 1.85 11.06
N GLU A 73 1.34 1.31 11.84
CA GLU A 73 2.63 0.77 11.38
C GLU A 73 2.46 -0.32 10.31
N LEU A 74 1.54 -1.27 10.51
CA LEU A 74 1.31 -2.33 9.53
C LEU A 74 0.79 -1.74 8.22
N PHE A 75 -0.17 -0.81 8.29
CA PHE A 75 -0.72 -0.21 7.09
C PHE A 75 0.31 0.64 6.34
N PHE A 76 1.10 1.42 7.08
CA PHE A 76 2.25 2.16 6.54
C PHE A 76 3.18 1.22 5.76
N GLU A 77 3.65 0.14 6.38
CA GLU A 77 4.55 -0.84 5.75
C GLU A 77 3.95 -1.47 4.49
N ARG A 78 2.65 -1.82 4.50
CA ARG A 78 2.01 -2.35 3.29
C ARG A 78 1.92 -1.31 2.16
N LEU A 79 1.65 -0.05 2.49
CA LEU A 79 1.56 1.01 1.49
C LEU A 79 2.93 1.38 0.92
N THR A 80 3.97 1.45 1.74
CA THR A 80 5.34 1.76 1.29
C THR A 80 5.91 0.64 0.42
N ASP A 81 5.67 -0.62 0.77
CA ASP A 81 5.98 -1.79 -0.07
C ASP A 81 5.36 -1.68 -1.48
N ALA A 82 4.07 -1.36 -1.55
CA ALA A 82 3.36 -1.19 -2.83
C ALA A 82 3.84 0.07 -3.59
N TRP A 83 4.12 1.16 -2.87
CA TRP A 83 4.63 2.40 -3.44
C TRP A 83 6.02 2.23 -4.06
N TYR A 84 6.88 1.42 -3.44
CA TYR A 84 8.21 1.11 -3.95
C TYR A 84 8.17 0.52 -5.39
N ILE A 85 7.14 -0.27 -5.69
CA ILE A 85 6.92 -0.81 -7.04
C ILE A 85 6.51 0.30 -8.01
N VAL A 86 5.67 1.24 -7.58
CA VAL A 86 5.24 2.40 -8.39
C VAL A 86 6.42 3.30 -8.70
N ASP A 87 7.21 3.67 -7.69
CA ASP A 87 8.38 4.55 -7.81
C ASP A 87 9.41 3.98 -8.80
N GLN A 88 9.72 2.69 -8.71
CA GLN A 88 10.65 2.05 -9.66
C GLN A 88 10.13 2.05 -11.10
N ARG A 89 8.82 1.80 -11.30
CA ARG A 89 8.20 1.89 -12.63
C ARG A 89 8.22 3.30 -13.20
N LEU A 90 8.03 4.32 -12.36
CA LEU A 90 8.13 5.72 -12.76
C LEU A 90 9.56 6.08 -13.20
N ARG A 91 10.57 5.63 -12.44
CA ARG A 91 11.99 5.81 -12.77
C ARG A 91 12.43 5.03 -14.01
N GLY A 92 11.63 4.06 -14.46
CA GLY A 92 11.96 3.22 -15.62
C GLY A 92 13.09 2.24 -15.33
N VAL A 93 13.31 1.90 -14.06
CA VAL A 93 14.30 0.91 -13.65
C VAL A 93 13.69 -0.48 -13.62
N LYS A 94 14.53 -1.52 -13.70
CA LYS A 94 14.08 -2.89 -13.44
C LYS A 94 13.50 -2.94 -12.03
N VAL A 95 12.25 -3.40 -11.92
CA VAL A 95 11.57 -3.53 -10.62
C VAL A 95 12.29 -4.59 -9.80
N LYS A 96 12.83 -4.16 -8.67
CA LYS A 96 13.24 -5.00 -7.55
C LYS A 96 12.12 -5.03 -6.51
N LEU A 97 11.88 -6.16 -5.90
CA LEU A 97 10.89 -6.30 -4.85
C LEU A 97 11.47 -5.82 -3.52
N PRO A 98 10.63 -5.33 -2.58
CA PRO A 98 11.10 -4.87 -1.27
C PRO A 98 12.06 -5.84 -0.56
N HIS A 99 11.77 -7.15 -0.60
CA HIS A 99 12.63 -8.17 0.01
C HIS A 99 13.98 -8.38 -0.68
N GLU A 100 14.15 -7.89 -1.91
CA GLU A 100 15.41 -7.99 -2.66
C GLU A 100 16.35 -6.83 -2.34
N VAL A 101 15.87 -5.79 -1.65
CA VAL A 101 16.64 -4.55 -1.40
C VAL A 101 16.77 -4.22 0.08
N ASP A 102 15.84 -4.69 0.91
CA ASP A 102 15.90 -4.54 2.35
C ASP A 102 16.37 -5.86 2.98
N PRO A 103 17.61 -5.94 3.50
CA PRO A 103 18.15 -7.16 4.10
C PRO A 103 17.37 -7.58 5.35
N ASP A 104 16.72 -6.63 6.03
CA ASP A 104 15.94 -6.87 7.24
C ASP A 104 14.46 -7.15 6.94
N TYR A 105 14.06 -7.21 5.66
CA TYR A 105 12.66 -7.35 5.26
C TYR A 105 11.99 -8.53 5.95
N VAL A 106 12.62 -9.71 5.92
CA VAL A 106 12.06 -10.93 6.51
C VAL A 106 11.86 -10.75 8.02
N GLN A 107 12.84 -10.19 8.72
CA GLN A 107 12.75 -9.96 10.15
C GLN A 107 11.63 -8.97 10.49
N LYS A 108 11.52 -7.86 9.74
CA LYS A 108 10.41 -6.89 9.88
C LYS A 108 9.06 -7.56 9.66
N GLN A 109 8.94 -8.38 8.62
CA GLN A 109 7.72 -9.13 8.33
C GLN A 109 7.36 -10.12 9.46
N CYS A 110 8.33 -10.79 10.07
CA CYS A 110 8.10 -11.65 11.23
C CYS A 110 7.58 -10.85 12.44
N VAL A 111 8.22 -9.72 12.77
CA VAL A 111 7.79 -8.86 13.88
C VAL A 111 6.37 -8.32 13.65
N LEU A 112 6.06 -7.89 12.43
CA LEU A 112 4.71 -7.45 12.07
C LEU A 112 3.68 -8.58 12.14
N ALA A 113 4.04 -9.80 11.74
CA ALA A 113 3.16 -10.96 11.84
C ALA A 113 2.87 -11.35 13.30
N GLU A 114 3.87 -11.25 14.18
CA GLU A 114 3.70 -11.48 15.62
C GLU A 114 2.81 -10.41 16.27
N LYS A 115 2.98 -9.14 15.86
CA LYS A 115 2.23 -8.01 16.42
C LYS A 115 0.79 -7.92 15.90
N TYR A 116 0.55 -8.34 14.64
CA TYR A 116 -0.73 -8.24 13.96
C TYR A 116 -1.16 -9.56 13.30
N PRO A 117 -1.33 -10.65 14.08
CA PRO A 117 -1.52 -12.00 13.54
C PRO A 117 -2.80 -12.14 12.70
N ASP A 118 -3.88 -11.44 13.07
CA ASP A 118 -5.18 -11.52 12.37
C ASP A 118 -5.25 -10.65 11.10
N GLU A 119 -4.15 -9.97 10.74
CA GLU A 119 -4.11 -8.98 9.67
C GLU A 119 -3.09 -9.29 8.57
N PHE A 120 -2.28 -10.35 8.77
CA PHE A 120 -1.08 -10.63 7.99
C PHE A 120 -1.33 -11.35 6.65
#